data_AF-A0A8I6WWG8-F1
#
_entry.id   AF-A0A8I6WWG8-F1
#
_cell.length_a   1.000
_cell.length_b   1.000
_cell.length_c   1.000
_cell.angle_alpha   90.00
_cell.angle_beta   90.00
_cell.angle_gamma   90.00
#
_symmetry.space_group_name_H-M   'P 1'
#
loop_
_entity.id
_entity.type
_entity.pdbx_description
1 polymer ?
#
loop_
_entity_poly.entity_id
_entity_poly.type
_entity_poly.pdbx_seq_one_letter_code
_entity_poly.pdbx_strand_id
1 'polypeptide(L)'
;MDLGDAGGVVVKEEAGVEAEEFDPTEDELVLHFLRPQLRGFPPRVAGAVVEADPCASPPWELLERHGLLRRGHGYFFAARRRGKVRRTPEGGGGAWMHSGNKEDRRSVTELGVVARWTMTRYCFYARDGAGAGRRSTGWVMSEYEITDPRCYRRADDGEEDQYWVLCHVRRSIRENVKPRSRRR
;
A
#
# COMPACT_ATOMS: atom_id res chain seq x y z
N MET A 1 40.95 31.66 -43.12
CA MET A 1 41.21 31.07 -41.78
C MET A 1 40.36 31.90 -40.84
N ASP A 2 39.20 31.36 -40.47
CA ASP A 2 38.90 30.91 -39.08
C ASP A 2 37.90 31.95 -38.52
N LEU A 3 36.77 31.67 -37.86
CA LEU A 3 36.13 30.46 -37.39
C LEU A 3 34.66 30.88 -37.11
N GLY A 4 33.68 30.00 -37.29
CA GLY A 4 32.26 30.35 -37.17
C GLY A 4 31.82 30.76 -35.76
N ASP A 5 30.86 31.68 -35.69
CA ASP A 5 30.12 32.02 -34.48
C ASP A 5 29.00 31.00 -34.28
N ALA A 6 29.10 30.25 -33.19
CA ALA A 6 28.14 29.27 -32.75
C ALA A 6 27.67 29.65 -31.35
N GLY A 7 26.36 29.59 -31.13
CA GLY A 7 25.83 29.27 -29.81
C GLY A 7 24.83 30.28 -29.26
N GLY A 8 23.62 29.78 -28.99
CA GLY A 8 22.68 30.48 -28.14
C GLY A 8 21.22 30.11 -28.31
N VAL A 9 20.87 28.86 -28.64
CA VAL A 9 19.48 28.41 -28.42
C VAL A 9 19.30 28.24 -26.92
N VAL A 10 18.69 29.24 -26.29
CA VAL A 10 18.22 29.17 -24.91
C VAL A 10 17.04 28.21 -24.90
N VAL A 11 17.32 26.94 -24.62
CA VAL A 11 16.28 25.98 -24.22
C VAL A 11 15.73 26.47 -22.89
N LYS A 12 14.54 27.04 -22.96
CA LYS A 12 13.74 27.41 -21.80
C LYS A 12 13.44 26.10 -21.08
N GLU A 13 13.99 25.93 -19.88
CA GLU A 13 13.56 24.87 -18.97
C GLU A 13 12.06 25.08 -18.74
N GLU A 14 11.27 24.23 -19.39
CA GLU A 14 9.85 24.10 -19.11
C GLU A 14 9.74 23.71 -17.64
N ALA A 15 9.20 24.64 -16.84
CA ALA A 15 8.92 24.43 -15.43
C ALA A 15 8.18 23.10 -15.29
N GLY A 16 8.80 22.17 -14.57
CA GLY A 16 8.26 20.84 -14.34
C GLY A 16 6.83 20.97 -13.88
N VAL A 17 5.92 20.36 -14.64
CA VAL A 17 4.57 20.08 -14.16
C VAL A 17 4.78 19.33 -12.85
N GLU A 18 4.46 19.96 -11.72
CA GLU A 18 4.36 19.28 -10.43
C GLU A 18 3.47 18.07 -10.68
N ALA A 19 4.08 16.89 -10.79
CA ALA A 19 3.36 15.69 -11.19
C ALA A 19 2.27 15.47 -10.14
N GLU A 20 1.03 15.44 -10.61
CA GLU A 20 -0.16 15.24 -9.77
C GLU A 20 0.09 14.05 -8.84
N GLU A 21 0.05 14.29 -7.54
CA GLU A 21 0.40 13.27 -6.56
C GLU A 21 -0.55 12.09 -6.70
N PHE A 22 -0.01 10.88 -6.80
CA PHE A 22 -0.80 9.66 -6.94
C PHE A 22 -1.69 9.43 -5.70
N ASP A 23 -2.95 9.84 -5.78
CA ASP A 23 -3.98 9.76 -4.72
C ASP A 23 -5.28 9.08 -5.23
N PRO A 24 -5.23 7.77 -5.55
CA PRO A 24 -6.39 7.04 -6.04
C PRO A 24 -7.45 6.84 -4.94
N THR A 25 -8.72 6.86 -5.35
CA THR A 25 -9.83 6.38 -4.53
C THR A 25 -9.73 4.88 -4.26
N GLU A 26 -10.45 4.39 -3.27
CA GLU A 26 -10.47 2.96 -2.93
C GLU A 26 -11.01 2.09 -4.09
N ASP A 27 -11.99 2.62 -4.84
CA ASP A 27 -12.53 1.93 -6.01
C ASP A 27 -11.54 1.90 -7.18
N GLU A 28 -10.77 2.98 -7.40
CA GLU A 28 -9.70 2.99 -8.40
C GLU A 28 -8.56 2.04 -8.04
N LEU A 29 -8.16 1.97 -6.76
CA LEU A 29 -7.18 0.98 -6.28
C LEU A 29 -7.64 -0.45 -6.62
N VAL A 30 -8.91 -0.75 -6.42
CA VAL A 30 -9.47 -2.09 -6.69
C VAL A 30 -9.58 -2.36 -8.18
N LEU A 31 -10.20 -1.46 -8.95
CA LEU A 31 -10.53 -1.69 -10.37
C LEU A 31 -9.35 -1.50 -11.31
N HIS A 32 -8.48 -0.54 -11.03
CA HIS A 32 -7.44 -0.11 -11.97
C HIS A 32 -6.04 -0.59 -11.59
N PHE A 33 -5.84 -1.10 -10.38
CA PHE A 33 -4.57 -1.66 -9.94
C PHE A 33 -4.68 -3.13 -9.51
N LEU A 34 -5.50 -3.45 -8.50
CA LEU A 34 -5.56 -4.81 -7.95
C LEU A 34 -6.18 -5.83 -8.91
N ARG A 35 -7.32 -5.51 -9.53
CA ARG A 35 -7.99 -6.41 -10.49
C ARG A 35 -7.13 -6.72 -11.73
N PRO A 36 -6.45 -5.74 -12.36
CA PRO A 36 -5.48 -6.02 -13.42
C PRO A 36 -4.30 -6.88 -12.96
N GLN A 37 -3.72 -6.60 -11.78
CA GLN A 37 -2.63 -7.42 -11.23
C GLN A 37 -3.05 -8.88 -11.06
N LEU A 38 -4.24 -9.12 -10.53
CA LEU A 38 -4.82 -10.46 -10.36
C LEU A 38 -5.11 -11.19 -11.69
N ARG A 39 -5.14 -10.46 -12.81
CA ARG A 39 -5.30 -10.99 -14.17
C ARG A 39 -3.95 -11.12 -14.91
N GLY A 40 -2.84 -10.78 -14.26
CA GLY A 40 -1.52 -10.76 -14.87
C GLY A 40 -1.28 -9.59 -15.85
N PHE A 41 -2.07 -8.52 -15.77
CA PHE A 41 -1.83 -7.31 -16.57
C PHE A 41 -0.90 -6.34 -15.83
N PRO A 42 -0.02 -5.63 -16.55
CA PRO A 42 0.83 -4.61 -15.94
C PRO A 42 0.00 -3.45 -15.36
N PRO A 43 0.50 -2.78 -14.30
CA PRO A 43 -0.19 -1.64 -13.71
C PRO A 43 -0.29 -0.46 -14.70
N ARG A 44 -1.44 0.24 -14.68
CA ARG A 44 -1.69 1.39 -15.58
C ARG A 44 -0.68 2.52 -15.40
N VAL A 45 -0.20 2.72 -14.17
CA VAL A 45 0.81 3.73 -13.83
C VAL A 45 2.04 3.01 -13.31
N ALA A 46 3.13 3.05 -14.08
CA ALA A 46 4.38 2.40 -13.72
C ALA A 46 4.93 2.96 -12.40
N GLY A 47 5.32 2.06 -11.49
CA GLY A 47 5.90 2.45 -10.19
C GLY A 47 4.90 3.00 -9.16
N ALA A 48 3.60 3.12 -9.48
CA ALA A 48 2.61 3.61 -8.53
C ALA A 48 2.34 2.64 -7.37
N VAL A 49 2.44 1.34 -7.64
CA VAL A 49 2.27 0.25 -6.66
C VAL A 49 3.46 -0.70 -6.79
N VAL A 50 4.10 -1.03 -5.67
CA VAL A 50 5.35 -1.82 -5.64
C VAL A 50 5.07 -3.24 -5.19
N GLU A 51 5.63 -4.25 -5.84
CA GLU A 51 5.55 -5.64 -5.35
C GLU A 51 6.46 -5.85 -4.14
N ALA A 52 5.88 -5.91 -2.94
CA ALA A 52 6.58 -6.19 -1.69
C ALA A 52 5.56 -6.59 -0.60
N ASP A 53 5.97 -7.41 0.38
CA ASP A 53 5.13 -7.70 1.55
C ASP A 53 5.33 -6.65 2.65
N PRO A 54 4.30 -5.86 3.00
CA PRO A 54 4.38 -4.87 4.09
C PRO A 54 4.59 -5.49 5.47
N CYS A 55 4.40 -6.80 5.61
CA CYS A 55 4.62 -7.52 6.85
C CYS A 55 6.06 -8.03 7.00
N ALA A 56 6.93 -7.88 6.00
CA ALA A 56 8.30 -8.40 6.02
C ALA A 56 9.26 -7.57 6.90
N SER A 57 9.02 -6.25 7.02
CA SER A 57 9.85 -5.30 7.78
C SER A 57 8.98 -4.25 8.49
N PRO A 58 9.52 -3.52 9.48
CA PRO A 58 8.88 -2.32 9.98
C PRO A 58 8.57 -1.31 8.86
N PRO A 59 7.50 -0.50 8.98
CA PRO A 59 7.03 0.35 7.88
C PRO A 59 8.05 1.41 7.42
N TRP A 60 8.87 1.95 8.32
CA TRP A 60 9.90 2.93 7.93
C TRP A 60 11.01 2.30 7.07
N GLU A 61 11.46 1.09 7.42
CA GLU A 61 12.45 0.33 6.63
C GLU A 61 11.88 -0.10 5.28
N LEU A 62 10.60 -0.51 5.24
CA LEU A 62 9.90 -0.83 4.01
C LEU A 62 9.90 0.38 3.06
N LEU A 63 9.47 1.55 3.56
CA LEU A 63 9.39 2.75 2.74
C LEU A 63 10.78 3.27 2.34
N GLU A 64 11.78 3.19 3.21
CA GLU A 64 13.16 3.55 2.89
C GLU A 64 13.73 2.69 1.76
N ARG A 65 13.57 1.36 1.85
CA ARG A 65 14.01 0.40 0.83
C ARG A 65 13.47 0.70 -0.57
N HIS A 66 12.27 1.25 -0.64
CA HIS A 66 11.59 1.56 -1.90
C HIS A 66 11.61 3.06 -2.27
N GLY A 67 12.39 3.89 -1.55
CA GLY A 67 12.49 5.33 -1.84
C GLY A 67 11.22 6.15 -1.53
N LEU A 68 10.30 5.59 -0.76
CA LEU A 68 8.99 6.15 -0.44
C LEU A 68 8.97 6.89 0.91
N LEU A 69 10.06 6.85 1.68
CA LEU A 69 10.11 7.43 3.02
C LEU A 69 9.84 8.94 3.02
N ARG A 70 10.37 9.67 2.03
CA ARG A 70 10.15 11.12 1.87
C ARG A 70 8.68 11.46 1.62
N ARG A 71 7.98 10.62 0.87
CA ARG A 71 6.54 10.73 0.60
C ARG A 71 5.69 10.33 1.82
N GLY A 72 6.24 9.52 2.73
CA GLY A 72 5.58 9.14 3.98
C GLY A 72 4.45 8.12 3.82
N HIS A 73 4.20 7.66 2.59
CA HIS A 73 3.28 6.56 2.30
C HIS A 73 3.69 5.78 1.05
N GLY A 74 3.11 4.60 0.88
CA GLY A 74 3.33 3.74 -0.27
C GLY A 74 2.17 2.77 -0.52
N TYR A 75 2.03 2.34 -1.76
CA TYR A 75 1.11 1.29 -2.17
C TYR A 75 1.91 0.05 -2.57
N PHE A 76 1.45 -1.12 -2.13
CA PHE A 76 2.17 -2.37 -2.31
C PHE A 76 1.25 -3.49 -2.79
N PHE A 77 1.70 -4.27 -3.76
CA PHE A 77 1.11 -5.57 -4.06
C PHE A 77 1.78 -6.62 -3.17
N ALA A 78 0.98 -7.24 -2.30
CA ALA A 78 1.46 -8.28 -1.40
C ALA A 78 0.86 -9.62 -1.81
N ALA A 79 1.71 -10.62 -2.06
CA ALA A 79 1.26 -11.97 -2.31
C ALA A 79 0.80 -12.59 -0.98
N ARG A 80 -0.44 -13.08 -0.94
CA ARG A 80 -1.02 -13.80 0.19
C ARG A 80 -1.25 -15.26 -0.19
N ARG A 81 -1.14 -16.13 0.80
CA ARG A 81 -1.59 -17.52 0.70
C ARG A 81 -2.81 -17.70 1.59
N ARG A 82 -3.77 -18.50 1.13
CA ARG A 82 -4.93 -18.88 1.94
C ARG A 82 -4.45 -19.54 3.24
N GLY A 83 -4.82 -18.96 4.39
CA GLY A 83 -4.37 -19.42 5.70
C GLY A 83 -3.87 -18.28 6.59
N LYS A 84 -3.13 -18.64 7.65
CA LYS A 84 -2.70 -17.69 8.67
C LYS A 84 -1.49 -16.88 8.18
N VAL A 85 -1.72 -15.67 7.72
CA VAL A 85 -0.66 -14.72 7.33
C VAL A 85 0.08 -14.22 8.57
N ARG A 86 1.41 -14.30 8.57
CA ARG A 86 2.25 -13.73 9.64
C ARG A 86 2.27 -12.22 9.49
N ARG A 87 1.73 -11.51 10.49
CA ARG A 87 1.64 -10.04 10.52
C ARG A 87 2.72 -9.41 11.42
N THR A 88 3.86 -10.08 11.50
CA THR A 88 5.03 -9.71 12.31
C THR A 88 6.26 -9.79 11.41
N PRO A 89 7.07 -8.71 11.34
CA PRO A 89 8.34 -8.72 10.60
C PRO A 89 9.32 -9.80 11.08
N GLU A 90 10.15 -10.32 10.17
CA GLU A 90 11.11 -11.41 10.45
C GLU A 90 12.20 -11.00 11.42
N GLY A 91 12.69 -9.75 11.30
CA GLY A 91 13.66 -9.17 12.22
C GLY A 91 13.08 -8.70 13.56
N GLY A 92 11.77 -8.91 13.81
CA GLY A 92 11.10 -8.39 14.99
C GLY A 92 10.77 -6.90 14.88
N GLY A 93 11.06 -6.11 15.91
CA GLY A 93 10.80 -4.66 15.93
C GLY A 93 9.34 -4.24 16.17
N GLY A 94 8.35 -5.10 15.93
CA GLY A 94 6.95 -4.79 16.21
C GLY A 94 5.96 -5.82 15.66
N ALA A 95 4.68 -5.46 15.61
CA ALA A 95 3.63 -6.26 14.99
C ALA A 95 2.52 -5.38 14.42
N TRP A 96 1.96 -5.80 13.28
CA TRP A 96 0.72 -5.24 12.74
C TRP A 96 -0.46 -5.86 13.49
N MET A 97 -1.30 -5.01 14.10
CA MET A 97 -2.49 -5.41 14.85
C MET A 97 -3.73 -4.79 14.23
N HIS A 98 -4.85 -5.50 14.21
CA HIS A 98 -6.12 -4.98 13.73
C HIS A 98 -6.52 -3.72 14.50
N SER A 99 -6.88 -2.66 13.78
CA SER A 99 -7.47 -1.47 14.37
C SER A 99 -8.95 -1.74 14.63
N GLY A 100 -9.29 -2.22 15.85
CA GLY A 100 -10.65 -2.34 16.41
C GLY A 100 -11.80 -2.56 15.42
N ASN A 101 -12.12 -3.83 15.14
CA ASN A 101 -13.27 -4.37 14.38
C ASN A 101 -13.88 -3.51 13.26
N LYS A 102 -13.48 -3.78 12.01
CA LYS A 102 -14.29 -4.52 11.01
C LYS A 102 -13.48 -4.68 9.73
N GLU A 103 -13.70 -5.81 9.06
CA GLU A 103 -13.49 -5.91 7.63
C GLU A 103 -14.59 -5.07 6.95
N ASP A 104 -14.22 -3.99 6.29
CA ASP A 104 -15.17 -3.13 5.58
C ASP A 104 -15.49 -3.79 4.23
N ARG A 105 -16.66 -4.44 4.13
CA ARG A 105 -17.12 -5.08 2.89
C ARG A 105 -17.77 -4.05 1.96
N ARG A 106 -17.33 -3.97 0.71
CA ARG A 106 -17.79 -3.02 -0.30
C ARG A 106 -17.93 -3.66 -1.68
N SER A 107 -18.47 -2.90 -2.63
CA SER A 107 -18.58 -3.33 -4.02
C SER A 107 -18.52 -2.14 -4.97
N VAL A 108 -17.96 -2.36 -6.15
CA VAL A 108 -17.92 -1.40 -7.25
C VAL A 108 -18.29 -2.11 -8.55
N THR A 109 -19.01 -1.43 -9.44
CA THR A 109 -19.47 -1.99 -10.72
C THR A 109 -18.79 -1.29 -11.89
N GLU A 110 -18.19 -2.07 -12.78
CA GLU A 110 -17.54 -1.58 -14.01
C GLU A 110 -17.96 -2.46 -15.19
N LEU A 111 -18.49 -1.86 -16.26
CA LEU A 111 -18.92 -2.55 -17.49
C LEU A 111 -19.85 -3.76 -17.22
N GLY A 112 -20.79 -3.61 -16.28
CA GLY A 112 -21.74 -4.67 -15.91
C GLY A 112 -21.17 -5.77 -15.01
N VAL A 113 -19.88 -5.70 -14.64
CA VAL A 113 -19.25 -6.64 -13.70
C VAL A 113 -19.18 -6.00 -12.32
N VAL A 114 -19.73 -6.70 -11.31
CA VAL A 114 -19.66 -6.28 -9.90
C VAL A 114 -18.42 -6.89 -9.25
N ALA A 115 -17.48 -6.05 -8.83
CA ALA A 115 -16.33 -6.44 -8.02
C ALA A 115 -16.65 -6.23 -6.53
N ARG A 116 -16.74 -7.32 -5.76
CA ARG A 116 -16.91 -7.27 -4.29
C ARG A 116 -15.55 -7.33 -3.62
N TRP A 117 -15.27 -6.39 -2.72
CA TRP A 117 -13.98 -6.27 -2.08
C TRP A 117 -14.09 -5.92 -0.61
N THR A 118 -13.02 -6.12 0.12
CA THR A 118 -12.91 -5.82 1.55
C THR A 118 -11.72 -4.93 1.83
N MET A 119 -11.85 -4.07 2.84
CA MET A 119 -10.70 -3.38 3.41
C MET A 119 -10.54 -3.73 4.87
N THR A 120 -9.33 -4.13 5.24
CA THR A 120 -8.93 -4.37 6.62
C THR A 120 -7.86 -3.38 7.05
N ARG A 121 -8.06 -2.74 8.21
CA ARG A 121 -7.11 -1.77 8.75
C ARG A 121 -6.26 -2.34 9.88
N TYR A 122 -4.97 -2.04 9.83
CA TYR A 122 -3.97 -2.43 10.81
C TYR A 122 -3.21 -1.21 11.32
N CYS A 123 -2.75 -1.29 12.57
CA CYS A 123 -1.83 -0.35 13.18
C CYS A 123 -0.53 -1.09 13.54
N PHE A 124 0.62 -0.49 13.25
CA PHE A 124 1.91 -1.06 13.63
C PHE A 124 2.28 -0.63 15.05
N TYR A 125 2.60 -1.61 15.89
CA TYR A 125 3.08 -1.36 17.24
C TYR A 125 4.51 -1.86 17.39
N ALA A 126 5.40 -0.98 17.80
CA ALA A 126 6.79 -1.31 18.09
C ALA A 126 6.89 -2.01 19.44
N ARG A 127 7.87 -2.90 19.58
CA ARG A 127 8.23 -3.52 20.86
C ARG A 127 9.14 -2.56 21.62
N ASP A 128 8.74 -2.13 22.82
CA ASP A 128 9.63 -1.31 23.66
C ASP A 128 10.74 -2.22 24.25
N GLY A 129 12.00 -1.87 24.00
CA GLY A 129 13.17 -2.64 24.45
C GLY A 129 13.37 -2.68 25.97
N ALA A 130 12.66 -1.84 26.73
CA ALA A 130 12.86 -1.64 28.16
C ALA A 130 11.73 -2.18 29.06
N GLY A 131 10.73 -2.89 28.53
CA GLY A 131 9.73 -3.57 29.36
C GLY A 131 8.37 -3.76 28.71
N ALA A 132 8.07 -5.01 28.35
CA ALA A 132 6.77 -5.68 28.11
C ALA A 132 5.63 -4.98 27.31
N GLY A 133 5.76 -3.72 26.93
CA GLY A 133 4.72 -2.92 26.28
C GLY A 133 4.88 -2.86 24.76
N ARG A 134 3.74 -2.76 24.07
CA ARG A 134 3.65 -2.42 22.65
C ARG A 134 3.28 -0.95 22.52
N ARG A 135 4.08 -0.16 21.82
CA ARG A 135 3.83 1.27 21.60
C ARG A 135 3.26 1.49 20.20
N SER A 136 2.14 2.21 20.10
CA SER A 136 1.62 2.67 18.81
C SER A 136 2.68 3.53 18.12
N THR A 137 3.04 3.17 16.90
CA THR A 137 4.02 3.93 16.10
C THR A 137 3.36 5.01 15.25
N GLY A 138 2.03 5.05 15.22
CA GLY A 138 1.27 5.91 14.31
C GLY A 138 1.31 5.45 12.85
N TRP A 139 1.93 4.32 12.51
CA TRP A 139 1.82 3.74 11.17
C TRP A 139 0.56 2.90 11.05
N VAL A 140 -0.13 3.07 9.92
CA VAL A 140 -1.34 2.34 9.57
C VAL A 140 -1.19 1.67 8.22
N MET A 141 -1.88 0.55 8.05
CA MET A 141 -1.98 -0.17 6.79
C MET A 141 -3.45 -0.46 6.49
N SER A 142 -3.91 -0.10 5.31
CA SER A 142 -5.18 -0.59 4.75
C SER A 142 -4.86 -1.70 3.75
N GLU A 143 -5.40 -2.89 3.94
CA GLU A 143 -5.30 -4.03 3.01
C GLU A 143 -6.62 -4.18 2.27
N TYR A 144 -6.56 -4.16 0.93
CA TYR A 144 -7.68 -4.30 0.01
C TYR A 144 -7.64 -5.69 -0.63
N GLU A 145 -8.73 -6.44 -0.53
CA GLU A 145 -8.86 -7.77 -1.11
C GLU A 145 -10.13 -7.87 -1.95
N ILE A 146 -10.02 -8.42 -3.17
CA ILE A 146 -11.19 -8.76 -3.97
C ILE A 146 -11.69 -10.16 -3.56
N THR A 147 -12.89 -10.19 -2.98
CA THR A 147 -13.47 -11.39 -2.36
C THR A 147 -14.21 -12.31 -3.32
N ASP A 148 -14.56 -11.82 -4.53
CA ASP A 148 -15.21 -12.63 -5.55
C ASP A 148 -14.24 -12.94 -6.68
N PRO A 149 -13.62 -14.14 -6.73
CA PRO A 149 -12.61 -14.47 -7.73
C PRO A 149 -13.15 -14.44 -9.17
N ARG A 150 -14.47 -14.58 -9.36
CA ARG A 150 -15.10 -14.55 -10.71
C ARG A 150 -14.91 -13.21 -11.43
N CYS A 151 -14.56 -12.14 -10.71
CA CYS A 151 -14.33 -10.85 -11.35
C CYS A 151 -12.91 -10.69 -11.92
N TYR A 152 -11.97 -11.59 -11.59
CA TYR A 152 -10.60 -11.59 -12.12
C TYR A 152 -10.11 -12.93 -12.68
N ARG A 153 -10.73 -14.06 -12.34
CA ARG A 153 -10.44 -15.38 -12.92
C ARG A 153 -11.50 -15.83 -13.92
N ARG A 154 -11.08 -16.67 -14.87
CA ARG A 154 -11.97 -17.46 -15.72
C ARG A 154 -12.44 -18.71 -14.96
N ALA A 155 -13.49 -19.35 -15.48
CA ALA A 155 -14.09 -20.52 -14.84
C ALA A 155 -13.23 -21.79 -14.97
N ASP A 156 -12.33 -21.83 -15.95
CA ASP A 156 -11.37 -22.90 -16.24
C ASP A 156 -10.01 -22.70 -15.54
N ASP A 157 -9.80 -21.55 -14.89
CA ASP A 157 -8.59 -21.32 -14.10
C ASP A 157 -8.55 -22.30 -12.92
N GLY A 158 -7.43 -22.99 -12.75
CA GLY A 158 -7.20 -23.89 -11.62
C GLY A 158 -7.26 -23.17 -10.27
N GLU A 159 -7.36 -23.94 -9.19
CA GLU A 159 -7.31 -23.37 -7.85
C GLU A 159 -5.87 -22.97 -7.50
N GLU A 160 -5.62 -21.67 -7.42
CA GLU A 160 -4.37 -21.11 -6.90
C GLU A 160 -4.50 -20.76 -5.42
N ASP A 161 -3.58 -21.30 -4.61
CA ASP A 161 -3.47 -20.99 -3.18
C ASP A 161 -2.95 -19.57 -2.90
N GLN A 162 -2.25 -19.01 -3.89
CA GLN A 162 -1.68 -17.67 -3.83
C GLN A 162 -2.58 -16.67 -4.55
N TYR A 163 -2.74 -15.49 -3.98
CA TYR A 163 -3.45 -14.38 -4.58
C TYR A 163 -2.79 -13.05 -4.19
N TRP A 164 -3.08 -11.99 -4.92
CA TRP A 164 -2.60 -10.64 -4.60
C TRP A 164 -3.62 -9.87 -3.76
N VAL A 165 -3.12 -9.12 -2.78
CA VAL A 165 -3.84 -8.02 -2.15
C VAL A 165 -3.10 -6.71 -2.43
N LEU A 166 -3.80 -5.60 -2.30
CA LEU A 166 -3.18 -4.27 -2.37
C LEU A 166 -3.13 -3.69 -0.96
N CYS A 167 -1.97 -3.18 -0.54
CA CYS A 167 -1.80 -2.55 0.75
C CYS A 167 -1.41 -1.08 0.60
N HIS A 168 -2.02 -0.20 1.39
CA HIS A 168 -1.62 1.20 1.54
C HIS A 168 -1.02 1.40 2.92
N VAL A 169 0.29 1.67 2.99
CA VAL A 169 1.01 1.94 4.25
C VAL A 169 1.26 3.43 4.36
N ARG A 170 0.90 4.04 5.49
CA ARG A 170 1.06 5.49 5.73
C ARG A 170 1.15 5.83 7.21
N ARG A 171 1.54 7.07 7.51
CA ARG A 171 1.32 7.66 8.84
C ARG A 171 -0.17 7.97 9.06
N SER A 172 -0.64 7.71 10.26
CA SER A 172 -1.94 8.15 10.76
C SER A 172 -1.92 9.66 10.95
N ILE A 173 -2.95 10.33 10.43
CA ILE A 173 -3.23 11.76 10.68
C ILE A 173 -3.73 12.03 12.10
N ARG A 174 -4.16 10.98 12.83
CA ARG A 174 -4.52 11.12 14.24
C ARG A 174 -3.24 11.24 15.04
N GLU A 175 -2.99 12.41 15.62
CA GLU A 175 -1.94 12.57 16.61
C GLU A 175 -2.12 11.54 17.72
N ASN A 176 -1.00 11.00 18.19
CA ASN A 176 -0.95 10.00 19.26
C ASN A 176 -1.32 10.69 20.58
N VAL A 177 -2.63 10.93 20.81
CA VAL A 177 -3.12 11.51 22.06
C VAL A 177 -2.73 10.53 23.16
N LYS A 178 -1.72 10.92 23.95
CA LYS A 178 -1.30 10.16 25.13
C LYS A 178 -2.56 9.85 25.95
N PRO A 179 -2.80 8.61 26.40
CA PRO A 179 -3.94 8.34 27.26
C PRO A 179 -3.81 9.24 28.49
N ARG A 180 -4.82 10.08 28.74
CA ARG A 180 -4.91 10.86 29.97
C ARG A 180 -4.84 9.86 31.11
N SER A 181 -3.75 9.91 31.89
CA SER A 181 -3.64 9.17 33.14
C SER A 181 -4.89 9.47 33.96
N ARG A 182 -5.71 8.45 34.22
CA ARG A 182 -6.81 8.57 35.19
C ARG A 182 -6.16 8.90 36.53
N ARG A 183 -6.27 10.15 36.97
CA ARG A 183 -5.99 10.51 38.36
C ARG A 183 -7.05 9.78 39.20
N ARG A 184 -6.58 8.93 40.11
CA ARG A 184 -7.38 8.37 41.20
C ARG A 184 -7.78 9.48 42.16
#